data_AF-A0A662VPV4-F1
#
_entry.id   AF-A0A662VPV4-F1
#
_cell.length_a   1.000
_cell.length_b   1.000
_cell.length_c   1.000
_cell.angle_alpha   90.00
_cell.angle_beta   90.00
_cell.angle_gamma   90.00
#
_symmetry.space_group_name_H-M   'P 1'
#
loop_
_entity.id
_entity.type
_entity.pdbx_description
1 polymer ?
#
loop_
_entity_poly.entity_id
_entity_poly.type
_entity_poly.pdbx_seq_one_letter_code
_entity_poly.pdbx_strand_id
1 'polypeptide(L)'
;MLEWELKKFKKMFPNLKHEVEGTKIPTILDHFEKCKSDGDALELIDFFEKNGEISVEMANYLRKNISKYRELFGTRTEGEYERRGII
;
A
#
# COMPACT_ATOMS: atom_id res chain seq x y z
N MET A 1 13.34 25.80 0.08
CA MET A 1 13.83 24.55 0.69
C MET A 1 12.70 23.60 1.11
N LEU A 2 11.53 24.09 1.56
CA LEU A 2 10.35 23.25 1.91
C LEU A 2 9.60 22.63 0.70
N GLU A 3 9.56 23.30 -0.46
CA GLU A 3 8.77 22.81 -1.61
C GLU A 3 9.24 21.47 -2.17
N TRP A 4 10.54 21.17 -2.03
CA TRP A 4 11.13 19.90 -2.48
C TRP A 4 10.68 18.73 -1.62
N GLU A 5 10.70 18.93 -0.29
CA GLU A 5 10.25 17.94 0.70
C GLU A 5 8.75 17.64 0.52
N LEU A 6 7.93 18.66 0.27
CA LEU A 6 6.48 18.51 0.09
C LEU A 6 6.11 17.79 -1.21
N LYS A 7 6.84 18.04 -2.30
CA LYS A 7 6.70 17.28 -3.56
C LYS A 7 7.11 15.82 -3.39
N LYS A 8 8.22 15.58 -2.70
CA LYS A 8 8.72 14.24 -2.41
C LYS A 8 7.75 13.49 -1.49
N PHE A 9 7.21 14.17 -0.48
CA PHE A 9 6.19 13.63 0.43
C PHE A 9 4.89 13.29 -0.31
N LYS A 10 4.37 14.17 -1.18
CA LYS A 10 3.18 13.85 -2.01
C LYS A 10 3.40 12.66 -2.95
N LYS A 11 4.62 12.48 -3.44
CA LYS A 11 5.00 11.36 -4.32
C LYS A 11 5.21 10.05 -3.56
N MET A 12 5.67 10.14 -2.30
CA MET A 12 5.88 9.00 -1.40
C MET A 12 4.61 8.59 -0.64
N PHE A 13 3.71 9.53 -0.37
CA PHE A 13 2.47 9.33 0.38
C PHE A 13 1.27 9.84 -0.42
N PRO A 14 0.91 9.19 -1.56
CA PRO A 14 -0.33 9.52 -2.28
C PRO A 14 -1.58 9.35 -1.39
N ASN A 15 -1.47 8.58 -0.30
CA ASN A 15 -2.49 8.36 0.73
C ASN A 15 -3.01 9.66 1.37
N LEU A 16 -2.12 10.63 1.66
CA LEU A 16 -2.53 11.85 2.37
C LEU A 16 -3.48 12.70 1.52
N LYS A 17 -3.40 12.59 0.19
CA LYS A 17 -4.28 13.33 -0.73
C LYS A 17 -5.70 12.75 -0.72
N HIS A 18 -5.83 11.42 -0.65
CA HIS A 18 -7.12 10.73 -0.74
C HIS A 18 -7.88 10.72 0.60
N GLU A 19 -7.18 10.70 1.75
CA GLU A 19 -7.81 10.92 3.06
C GLU A 19 -8.40 12.32 3.19
N VAL A 20 -7.75 13.33 2.61
CA VAL A 20 -8.27 14.71 2.57
C VAL A 20 -9.48 14.85 1.62
N GLU A 21 -9.53 14.03 0.55
CA GLU A 21 -10.63 14.02 -0.43
C GLU A 21 -11.77 13.02 -0.09
N GLY A 22 -11.73 12.36 1.07
CA GLY A 22 -12.83 11.50 1.56
C GLY A 22 -13.11 10.23 0.73
N THR A 23 -12.27 9.92 -0.25
CA THR A 23 -12.43 8.74 -1.13
C THR A 23 -11.51 7.64 -0.65
N LYS A 24 -12.10 6.55 -0.13
CA LYS A 24 -11.37 5.40 0.44
C LYS A 24 -10.82 4.49 -0.67
N ILE A 25 -9.88 4.98 -1.46
CA ILE A 25 -9.18 4.16 -2.45
C ILE A 25 -8.21 3.24 -1.68
N PRO A 26 -8.33 1.90 -1.78
CA PRO A 26 -7.42 1.00 -1.10
C PRO A 26 -6.00 1.21 -1.62
N THR A 27 -5.04 1.25 -0.70
CA THR A 27 -3.64 1.56 -0.98
C THR A 27 -2.83 0.28 -0.92
N ILE A 28 -1.62 0.27 -1.47
CA ILE A 28 -0.76 -0.94 -1.41
C ILE A 28 -0.60 -1.51 0.01
N LEU A 29 -0.64 -0.67 1.05
CA LEU A 29 -0.59 -1.10 2.45
C LEU A 29 -1.87 -1.82 2.91
N ASP A 30 -3.06 -1.44 2.40
CA ASP A 30 -4.33 -2.17 2.62
C ASP A 30 -4.27 -3.54 1.94
N HIS A 31 -3.60 -3.61 0.79
CA HIS A 31 -3.37 -4.87 0.09
C HIS A 31 -2.36 -5.79 0.79
N PHE A 32 -1.42 -5.25 1.60
CA PHE A 32 -0.53 -6.06 2.44
C PHE A 32 -1.28 -6.90 3.47
N GLU A 33 -2.48 -6.48 3.88
CA GLU A 33 -3.32 -7.25 4.80
C GLU A 33 -3.72 -8.63 4.24
N LYS A 34 -3.71 -8.77 2.90
CA LYS A 34 -4.01 -10.02 2.18
C LYS A 34 -2.78 -10.87 1.92
N CYS A 35 -1.58 -10.31 2.04
CA CYS A 35 -0.33 -11.04 1.83
C CYS A 35 -0.14 -12.06 2.97
N LYS A 36 0.33 -13.27 2.63
CA LYS A 36 0.63 -14.33 3.59
C LYS A 36 2.13 -14.48 3.82
N SER A 37 2.95 -13.89 2.96
CA SER A 37 4.40 -13.99 3.00
C SER A 37 5.06 -12.76 2.36
N ASP A 38 6.34 -12.56 2.67
CA ASP A 38 7.16 -11.51 2.04
C ASP A 38 7.17 -11.62 0.50
N GLY A 39 7.10 -12.84 -0.04
CA GLY A 39 6.99 -13.09 -1.48
C GLY A 39 5.76 -12.44 -2.09
N ASP A 40 4.58 -12.68 -1.50
CA ASP A 40 3.32 -12.06 -1.95
C ASP A 40 3.41 -10.53 -1.94
N ALA A 41 4.02 -9.97 -0.89
CA ALA A 41 4.19 -8.52 -0.77
C ALA A 41 5.13 -7.96 -1.84
N LEU A 42 6.20 -8.68 -2.20
CA LEU A 42 7.10 -8.30 -3.29
C LEU A 42 6.39 -8.32 -4.64
N GLU A 43 5.62 -9.36 -4.93
CA GLU A 43 4.85 -9.47 -6.18
C GLU A 43 3.81 -8.35 -6.30
N LEU A 44 3.14 -8.04 -5.19
CA LEU A 44 2.19 -6.94 -5.11
C LEU A 44 2.88 -5.58 -5.36
N ILE A 45 4.05 -5.33 -4.77
CA ILE A 45 4.83 -4.12 -5.04
C ILE A 45 5.19 -4.02 -6.53
N ASP A 46 5.63 -5.11 -7.14
CA ASP A 46 5.98 -5.14 -8.56
C ASP A 46 4.76 -4.86 -9.46
N PHE A 47 3.59 -5.38 -9.10
CA PHE A 47 2.33 -5.12 -9.79
C PHE A 47 1.94 -3.63 -9.75
N PHE A 48 1.94 -3.02 -8.57
CA PHE A 48 1.62 -1.59 -8.39
C PHE A 48 2.66 -0.69 -9.08
N GLU A 49 3.93 -1.08 -9.10
CA GLU A 49 4.98 -0.36 -9.81
C GLU A 49 4.79 -0.43 -11.33
N LYS A 50 4.51 -1.63 -11.87
CA LYS A 50 4.23 -1.85 -13.29
C LYS A 50 3.01 -1.07 -13.78
N ASN A 51 1.97 -0.97 -12.95
CA ASN A 51 0.77 -0.20 -13.26
C ASN A 51 0.96 1.32 -13.09
N GLY A 52 2.10 1.77 -12.56
CA GLY A 52 2.38 3.18 -12.31
C GLY A 52 1.63 3.79 -11.13
N GLU A 53 0.99 2.97 -10.30
CA GLU A 53 0.28 3.40 -9.09
C GLU A 53 1.24 3.83 -7.98
N ILE A 54 2.43 3.24 -7.95
CA ILE A 54 3.54 3.67 -7.10
C ILE A 54 4.77 4.00 -7.93
N SER A 55 5.54 4.99 -7.48
CA SER A 55 6.82 5.31 -8.10
C SER A 55 7.89 4.26 -7.79
N VAL A 56 8.87 4.11 -8.68
CA VAL A 56 10.06 3.25 -8.48
C VAL A 56 10.77 3.53 -7.15
N GLU A 57 10.80 4.79 -6.72
CA GLU A 57 11.39 5.20 -5.42
C GLU A 57 10.60 4.61 -4.24
N MET A 58 9.27 4.65 -4.33
CA MET A 58 8.38 4.06 -3.32
C MET A 58 8.44 2.54 -3.34
N ALA A 59 8.46 1.93 -4.52
CA ALA A 59 8.58 0.47 -4.67
C ALA A 59 9.87 -0.04 -4.02
N ASN A 60 11.02 0.62 -4.27
CA ASN A 60 12.29 0.29 -3.65
C ASN A 60 12.29 0.51 -2.13
N TYR A 61 11.62 1.56 -1.64
CA TYR A 61 11.47 1.79 -0.21
C TYR A 61 10.68 0.66 0.46
N LEU A 62 9.55 0.25 -0.14
CA LEU A 62 8.71 -0.84 0.36
C LEU A 62 9.48 -2.16 0.38
N ARG A 63 10.16 -2.53 -0.73
CA ARG A 63 11.00 -3.74 -0.83
C ARG A 63 12.02 -3.83 0.29
N LYS A 64 12.71 -2.72 0.62
CA LYS A 64 13.71 -2.65 1.70
C LYS A 64 13.11 -2.74 3.11
N ASN A 65 11.85 -2.35 3.28
CA ASN A 65 11.19 -2.27 4.58
C ASN A 65 10.11 -3.34 4.78
N ILE A 66 10.03 -4.36 3.91
CA ILE A 66 9.02 -5.44 3.99
C ILE A 66 8.90 -6.04 5.39
N SER A 67 10.02 -6.26 6.08
CA SER A 67 10.03 -6.85 7.41
C SER A 67 9.22 -6.05 8.44
N LYS A 68 9.08 -4.72 8.25
CA LYS A 68 8.27 -3.85 9.12
C LYS A 68 6.76 -3.99 8.88
N TYR A 69 6.36 -4.54 7.73
CA TYR A 69 4.96 -4.70 7.35
C TYR A 69 4.45 -6.12 7.56
N ARG A 70 5.30 -7.05 8.00
CA ARG A 70 4.91 -8.43 8.32
C ARG A 70 3.81 -8.51 9.37
N GLU A 71 3.73 -7.54 10.28
CA GLU A 71 2.64 -7.44 11.27
C GLU A 71 1.27 -7.19 10.64
N LEU A 72 1.23 -6.66 9.41
CA LEU A 72 0.00 -6.46 8.64
C LEU A 72 -0.39 -7.72 7.89
N PHE A 73 0.53 -8.65 7.64
CA PHE A 73 0.25 -9.82 6.81
C PHE A 73 -0.75 -10.76 7.48
N GLY A 74 -1.81 -11.12 6.76
CA GLY A 74 -2.84 -12.02 7.25
C GLY A 74 -3.73 -11.44 8.35
N THR A 75 -3.68 -10.13 8.62
CA THR A 75 -4.63 -9.46 9.54
C THR A 75 -6.06 -9.49 9.01
N ARG A 76 -6.25 -9.57 7.68
CA ARG A 76 -7.55 -9.76 7.04
C ARG A 76 -7.61 -11.12 6.35
N THR A 77 -8.41 -12.02 6.93
CA THR A 77 -8.66 -13.34 6.37
C THR A 77 -9.67 -13.27 5.23
N GLU A 78 -9.41 -13.99 4.13
CA GLU A 78 -10.39 -14.28 3.08
C GLU A 78 -11.69 -14.79 3.72
N GLY A 79 -12.80 -14.06 3.56
CA GLY A 79 -14.12 -14.37 4.15
C GLY A 79 -14.78 -13.27 5.00
N GLU A 80 -14.08 -12.17 5.34
CA GLU A 80 -14.72 -11.05 6.05
C GLU A 80 -15.69 -10.23 5.18
N TYR A 81 -15.59 -10.35 3.85
CA TYR A 81 -16.58 -9.80 2.91
C TYR A 81 -17.97 -10.43 3.11
N GLU A 82 -18.02 -11.72 3.47
CA GLU A 82 -19.27 -12.47 3.64
C GLU A 82 -19.91 -12.21 5.02
N ARG A 83 -19.10 -11.97 6.07
CA ARG A 83 -19.62 -11.75 7.44
C ARG A 83 -20.19 -10.37 7.68
N ARG A 84 -19.81 -9.36 6.90
CA ARG A 84 -20.31 -7.98 7.04
C ARG A 84 -21.49 -7.65 6.11
N GLY A 85 -22.01 -8.63 5.37
CA GLY A 85 -23.22 -8.46 4.55
C GLY A 85 -23.08 -7.40 3.45
N ILE A 86 -21.88 -7.25 2.88
CA ILE A 86 -21.66 -6.42 1.70
C ILE A 86 -21.68 -7.34 0.47
N ILE A 87 -22.87 -7.84 0.15
CA ILE A 87 -23.23 -8.42 -1.14
C ILE A 87 -24.56 -7.78 -1.55
#